data_AF-A0AA40B8K2-F1
#
_entry.id   AF-A0AA40B8K2-F1
#
_cell.length_a   1.000
_cell.length_b   1.000
_cell.length_c   1.000
_cell.angle_alpha   90.00
_cell.angle_beta   90.00
_cell.angle_gamma   90.00
#
_symmetry.space_group_name_H-M   'P 1'
#
loop_
_entity.id
_entity.type
_entity.pdbx_description
1 polymer ?
#
loop_
_entity_poly.entity_id
_entity_poly.type
_entity_poly.pdbx_seq_one_letter_code
_entity_poly.pdbx_strand_id
1 'polypeptide(L)'
;MSSDVATKAFVRSEIASVRAEIASVKSDLASFKAETKAEFRDVKATISEMQVTMRQSDVRARNSRLKNPTARIRAIPIFIHGHGAKDPDPSFFPKYADQLYNLRKPQTARDYQMLTDLSKFYDIWDEAADTSQSGEEEEKIDPERAVELLEEILGLEEDRFIAFRAKAQQLADQGPLAGEKRDRLVTSSSTGEPQPQRRKLQTAEQGSPTVPFSQTPSRAPPRAQITSDGTPAVPSGGSPTVPFTETPTRVNPERLLITLTMAAPPPRPRSTIPDSQAETASS
;
A
#
# COMPACT_ATOMS: atom_id res chain seq x y z
N MET A 1 43.16 57.51 -28.95
CA MET A 1 43.11 56.15 -29.55
C MET A 1 43.53 55.05 -28.58
N SER A 2 44.42 55.28 -27.59
CA SER A 2 44.87 54.23 -26.66
C SER A 2 43.81 53.79 -25.61
N SER A 3 42.97 54.71 -25.13
CA SER A 3 41.94 54.41 -24.12
C SER A 3 40.83 53.48 -24.61
N ASP A 4 40.44 53.62 -25.88
CA ASP A 4 39.33 52.87 -26.49
C ASP A 4 39.69 51.40 -26.80
N VAL A 5 40.98 51.13 -27.00
CA VAL A 5 41.50 49.76 -27.16
C VAL A 5 41.52 49.02 -25.82
N ALA A 6 41.89 49.71 -24.74
CA ALA A 6 41.92 49.15 -23.40
C ALA A 6 40.52 48.81 -22.85
N THR A 7 39.54 49.70 -23.04
CA THR A 7 38.15 49.45 -22.65
C THR A 7 37.55 48.28 -23.41
N LYS A 8 37.80 48.18 -24.72
CA LYS A 8 37.35 47.07 -25.56
C LYS A 8 37.97 45.73 -25.15
N ALA A 9 39.25 45.72 -24.76
CA ALA A 9 39.92 44.51 -24.26
C ALA A 9 39.32 44.06 -22.91
N PHE A 10 39.07 44.99 -22.00
CA PHE A 10 38.42 44.71 -20.72
C PHE A 10 37.02 44.12 -20.90
N VAL A 11 36.16 44.75 -21.71
CA VAL A 11 34.80 44.24 -21.98
C VAL A 11 34.83 42.84 -22.60
N ARG A 12 35.78 42.54 -23.49
CA ARG A 12 35.93 41.19 -24.04
C ARG A 12 36.30 40.16 -22.98
N SER A 13 37.17 40.52 -22.04
CA SER A 13 37.54 39.66 -20.92
C SER A 13 36.33 39.36 -20.02
N GLU A 14 35.56 40.38 -19.65
CA GLU A 14 34.34 40.23 -18.85
C GLU A 14 33.32 39.34 -19.55
N ILE A 15 33.08 39.56 -20.86
CA ILE A 15 32.18 38.71 -21.65
C ILE A 15 32.66 37.25 -21.68
N ALA A 16 33.96 37.02 -21.79
CA ALA A 16 34.52 35.67 -21.76
C ALA A 16 34.33 35.01 -20.38
N SER A 17 34.54 35.76 -19.29
CA SER A 17 34.29 35.29 -17.92
C SER A 17 32.82 34.92 -17.70
N VAL A 18 31.91 35.83 -18.04
CA VAL A 18 30.46 35.59 -17.92
C VAL A 18 30.01 34.39 -18.75
N ARG A 19 30.57 34.18 -19.95
CA ARG A 19 30.27 32.99 -20.76
C ARG A 19 30.75 31.70 -20.09
N ALA A 20 31.92 31.71 -19.47
CA ALA A 20 32.43 30.56 -18.74
C ALA A 20 31.55 30.23 -17.52
N GLU A 21 31.15 31.25 -16.75
CA GLU A 21 30.23 31.09 -15.62
C GLU A 21 28.86 30.56 -16.07
N ILE A 22 28.28 31.10 -17.15
CA ILE A 22 27.02 30.60 -17.72
C ILE A 22 27.16 29.13 -18.15
N ALA A 23 28.29 28.74 -18.74
CA ALA A 23 28.54 27.35 -19.11
C ALA A 23 28.63 26.45 -17.88
N SER A 24 29.31 26.91 -16.81
CA SER A 24 29.39 26.20 -15.53
C SER A 24 28.00 26.02 -14.91
N VAL A 25 27.23 27.10 -14.76
CA VAL A 25 25.88 27.05 -14.18
C VAL A 25 24.95 26.15 -14.99
N LYS A 26 25.07 26.14 -16.32
CA LYS A 26 24.29 25.21 -17.17
C LYS A 26 24.67 23.75 -16.91
N SER A 27 25.95 23.47 -16.69
CA SER A 27 26.44 22.14 -16.32
C SER A 27 25.90 21.72 -14.96
N ASP A 28 25.99 22.60 -13.96
CA ASP A 28 25.50 22.34 -12.59
C ASP A 28 23.98 22.16 -12.57
N LEU A 29 23.24 22.93 -13.37
CA LEU A 29 21.80 22.75 -13.51
C LEU A 29 21.45 21.39 -14.16
N ALA A 30 22.26 20.94 -15.12
CA ALA A 30 22.06 19.65 -15.77
C ALA A 30 22.37 18.49 -14.82
N SER A 31 23.43 18.57 -14.02
CA SER A 31 23.76 17.56 -13.01
C SER A 31 22.70 17.52 -11.90
N PHE A 32 22.31 18.67 -11.36
CA PHE A 32 21.25 18.77 -10.36
C PHE A 32 19.93 18.16 -10.86
N LYS A 33 19.53 18.48 -12.11
CA LYS A 33 18.34 17.90 -12.72
C LYS A 33 18.42 16.38 -12.84
N ALA A 34 19.59 15.83 -13.17
CA ALA A 34 19.79 14.39 -13.27
C ALA A 34 19.71 13.72 -11.89
N GLU A 35 20.32 14.33 -10.87
CA GLU A 35 20.30 13.87 -9.49
C GLU A 35 18.88 13.90 -8.91
N THR A 36 18.16 15.02 -9.00
CA THR A 36 16.75 15.10 -8.55
C THR A 36 15.87 14.07 -9.23
N LYS A 37 16.10 13.77 -10.52
CA LYS A 37 15.36 12.72 -11.23
C LYS A 37 15.74 11.32 -10.76
N ALA A 38 16.98 11.09 -10.37
CA ALA A 38 17.41 9.83 -9.78
C ALA A 38 16.77 9.64 -8.39
N GLU A 39 16.87 10.63 -7.52
CA GLU A 39 16.25 10.60 -6.18
C GLU A 39 14.74 10.42 -6.25
N PHE A 40 14.05 11.13 -7.15
CA PHE A 40 12.60 10.96 -7.29
C PHE A 40 12.21 9.55 -7.74
N ARG A 41 13.04 8.89 -8.57
CA ARG A 41 12.81 7.48 -8.96
C ARG A 41 13.02 6.55 -7.78
N ASP A 42 14.03 6.81 -6.96
CA ASP A 42 14.35 6.03 -5.77
C ASP A 42 13.24 6.14 -4.72
N VAL A 43 12.83 7.36 -4.36
CA VAL A 43 11.70 7.61 -3.45
C VAL A 43 10.42 6.93 -3.94
N LYS A 44 10.16 6.96 -5.25
CA LYS A 44 9.00 6.28 -5.82
C LYS A 44 9.10 4.76 -5.67
N ALA A 45 10.29 4.18 -5.82
CA ALA A 45 10.53 2.75 -5.61
C ALA A 45 10.29 2.38 -4.14
N THR A 46 10.88 3.13 -3.20
CA THR A 46 10.69 2.92 -1.75
C THR A 46 9.22 3.02 -1.33
N ILE A 47 8.47 4.01 -1.84
CA ILE A 47 7.03 4.12 -1.56
C ILE A 47 6.28 2.88 -2.07
N SER A 48 6.63 2.40 -3.26
CA SER A 48 5.98 1.23 -3.86
C SER A 48 6.29 -0.04 -3.08
N GLU A 49 7.54 -0.22 -2.66
CA GLU A 49 7.98 -1.31 -1.78
C GLU A 49 7.22 -1.28 -0.45
N MET A 50 7.20 -0.13 0.22
CA MET A 50 6.48 0.06 1.48
C MET A 50 4.99 -0.29 1.35
N GLN A 51 4.34 0.11 0.26
CA GLN A 51 2.95 -0.27 -0.01
C GLN A 51 2.77 -1.78 -0.16
N VAL A 52 3.72 -2.47 -0.78
CA VAL A 52 3.70 -3.93 -0.86
C VAL A 52 3.86 -4.53 0.53
N THR A 53 4.86 -4.12 1.31
CA THR A 53 5.08 -4.61 2.68
C THR A 53 3.83 -4.44 3.55
N MET A 54 3.13 -3.30 3.48
CA MET A 54 1.86 -3.08 4.18
C MET A 54 0.78 -4.08 3.75
N ARG A 55 0.63 -4.32 2.44
CA ARG A 55 -0.32 -5.32 1.93
C ARG A 55 0.06 -6.72 2.39
N GLN A 56 1.35 -7.06 2.40
CA GLN A 56 1.84 -8.35 2.89
C GLN A 56 1.47 -8.53 4.36
N SER A 57 1.70 -7.52 5.21
CA SER A 57 1.34 -7.59 6.63
C SER A 57 -0.16 -7.75 6.85
N ASP A 58 -0.98 -7.00 6.11
CA ASP A 58 -2.45 -7.07 6.21
C ASP A 58 -2.97 -8.45 5.79
N VAL A 59 -2.44 -8.99 4.69
CA VAL A 59 -2.81 -10.31 4.19
C VAL A 59 -2.38 -11.39 5.19
N ARG A 60 -1.14 -11.34 5.68
CA ARG A 60 -0.63 -12.30 6.68
C ARG A 60 -1.45 -12.27 7.97
N ALA A 61 -1.76 -11.09 8.49
CA ALA A 61 -2.58 -10.92 9.68
C ALA A 61 -4.02 -11.43 9.50
N ARG A 62 -4.57 -11.35 8.29
CA ARG A 62 -5.86 -11.93 7.94
C ARG A 62 -5.78 -13.46 7.83
N ASN A 63 -4.79 -13.96 7.09
CA ASN A 63 -4.61 -15.39 6.85
C ASN A 63 -4.38 -16.15 8.15
N SER A 64 -3.58 -15.59 9.07
CA SER A 64 -3.34 -16.22 10.38
C SER A 64 -4.61 -16.35 11.21
N ARG A 65 -5.59 -15.46 11.05
CA ARG A 65 -6.89 -15.53 11.75
C ARG A 65 -7.84 -16.59 11.16
N LEU A 66 -7.49 -17.21 10.03
CA LEU A 66 -8.31 -18.27 9.44
C LEU A 66 -8.30 -19.51 10.33
N LYS A 67 -9.50 -20.02 10.62
CA LYS A 67 -9.71 -21.29 11.33
C LYS A 67 -10.46 -22.30 10.48
N ASN A 68 -11.31 -21.80 9.59
CA ASN A 68 -12.07 -22.65 8.68
C ASN A 68 -11.19 -22.99 7.47
N PRO A 69 -10.90 -24.28 7.20
CA PRO A 69 -10.06 -24.68 6.08
C PRO A 69 -10.66 -24.33 4.70
N THR A 70 -11.98 -24.19 4.62
CA THR A 70 -12.69 -23.79 3.38
C THR A 70 -12.78 -22.28 3.20
N ALA A 71 -12.26 -21.49 4.13
CA ALA A 71 -12.18 -20.04 3.97
C ALA A 71 -11.12 -19.66 2.93
N ARG A 72 -11.37 -18.57 2.20
CA ARG A 72 -10.47 -18.16 1.12
C ARG A 72 -9.17 -17.56 1.65
N ILE A 73 -8.05 -18.15 1.23
CA ILE A 73 -6.70 -17.61 1.45
C ILE A 73 -6.48 -16.45 0.50
N ARG A 74 -5.77 -15.42 0.97
CA ARG A 74 -5.29 -14.33 0.11
C ARG A 74 -3.80 -14.51 -0.19
N ALA A 75 -3.45 -14.27 -1.45
CA ALA A 75 -2.08 -14.23 -1.90
C ALA A 75 -1.33 -13.03 -1.31
N ILE A 76 -0.05 -13.25 -1.01
CA ILE A 76 0.87 -12.23 -0.54
C ILE A 76 1.66 -11.72 -1.77
N PRO A 77 1.55 -10.43 -2.15
CA PRO A 77 2.30 -9.89 -3.27
C PRO A 77 3.80 -9.81 -2.94
N ILE A 78 4.65 -9.88 -3.95
CA ILE A 78 6.10 -9.63 -3.84
C ILE A 78 6.46 -8.31 -4.51
N PHE A 79 7.51 -7.66 -4.02
CA PHE A 79 8.04 -6.45 -4.66
C PHE A 79 9.28 -6.82 -5.48
N ILE A 80 9.24 -6.52 -6.77
CA ILE A 80 10.38 -6.72 -7.67
C ILE A 80 10.89 -5.33 -8.08
N HIS A 81 12.17 -5.06 -7.80
CA HIS A 81 12.81 -3.80 -8.17
C HIS A 81 12.67 -3.54 -9.67
N GLY A 82 12.21 -2.34 -10.04
CA GLY A 82 11.96 -1.95 -11.43
C GLY A 82 10.63 -2.44 -12.04
N HIS A 83 10.03 -3.50 -11.50
CA HIS A 83 8.75 -4.05 -11.97
C HIS A 83 7.56 -3.71 -11.05
N GLY A 84 7.84 -3.38 -9.79
CA GLY A 84 6.83 -3.02 -8.79
C GLY A 84 6.22 -4.23 -8.09
N ALA A 85 5.00 -4.06 -7.58
CA ALA A 85 4.23 -5.11 -6.94
C ALA A 85 3.80 -6.17 -7.97
N LYS A 86 4.08 -7.44 -7.68
CA LYS A 86 3.61 -8.58 -8.47
C LYS A 86 2.77 -9.49 -7.60
N ASP A 87 1.62 -9.91 -8.12
CA ASP A 87 0.75 -10.92 -7.51
C ASP A 87 1.00 -12.28 -8.19
N PRO A 88 0.83 -13.41 -7.48
CA PRO A 88 0.89 -14.73 -8.10
C PRO A 88 -0.31 -14.93 -9.03
N ASP A 89 -0.15 -15.83 -10.01
CA ASP A 89 -1.23 -16.15 -10.94
C ASP A 89 -2.43 -16.74 -10.16
N PRO A 90 -3.63 -16.13 -10.24
CA PRO A 90 -4.80 -16.60 -9.52
C PRO A 90 -5.29 -17.99 -9.95
N SER A 91 -4.86 -18.48 -11.11
CA SER A 91 -5.20 -19.81 -11.66
C SER A 91 -4.42 -20.92 -10.97
N PHE A 92 -3.19 -20.60 -10.56
CA PHE A 92 -2.22 -21.46 -9.88
C PHE A 92 -2.04 -21.07 -8.41
N PHE A 93 -2.95 -20.29 -7.83
CA PHE A 93 -2.95 -19.98 -6.41
C PHE A 93 -4.02 -20.79 -5.67
N PRO A 94 -3.68 -21.49 -4.56
CA PRO A 94 -4.64 -22.27 -3.79
C PRO A 94 -5.69 -21.35 -3.17
N LYS A 95 -6.96 -21.62 -3.47
CA LYS A 95 -8.06 -20.77 -3.00
C LYS A 95 -8.36 -20.99 -1.52
N TYR A 96 -8.11 -22.19 -1.02
CA TYR A 96 -8.50 -22.66 0.32
C TYR A 96 -7.33 -23.40 0.97
N ALA A 97 -7.33 -23.49 2.30
CA ALA A 97 -6.27 -24.19 3.03
C ALA A 97 -6.20 -25.66 2.67
N ASP A 98 -7.36 -26.30 2.45
CA ASP A 98 -7.41 -27.69 1.98
C ASP A 98 -6.65 -27.89 0.67
N GLN A 99 -6.75 -26.95 -0.27
CA GLN A 99 -6.03 -27.04 -1.55
C GLN A 99 -4.53 -26.91 -1.35
N LEU A 100 -4.09 -26.03 -0.44
CA LEU A 100 -2.67 -25.86 -0.11
C LEU A 100 -2.12 -27.14 0.54
N TYR A 101 -2.78 -27.69 1.56
CA TYR A 101 -2.27 -28.88 2.26
C TYR A 101 -2.33 -30.15 1.39
N ASN A 102 -3.24 -30.22 0.43
CA ASN A 102 -3.23 -31.29 -0.57
C ASN A 102 -1.97 -31.25 -1.46
N LEU A 103 -1.30 -30.10 -1.60
CA LEU A 103 -0.03 -30.00 -2.33
C LEU A 103 1.12 -30.74 -1.66
N ARG A 104 1.02 -31.13 -0.38
CA ARG A 104 2.03 -31.99 0.28
C ARG A 104 2.11 -33.36 -0.39
N LYS A 105 0.99 -33.82 -0.97
CA LYS A 105 0.87 -35.08 -1.68
C LYS A 105 0.17 -34.81 -3.02
N PRO A 106 0.85 -34.15 -3.96
CA PRO A 106 0.25 -33.74 -5.21
C PRO A 106 -0.24 -34.98 -5.97
N GLN A 107 -1.54 -35.03 -6.29
CA GLN A 107 -2.15 -36.19 -6.95
C GLN A 107 -2.39 -35.94 -8.44
N THR A 108 -2.59 -34.67 -8.82
CA THR A 108 -2.89 -34.29 -10.19
C THR A 108 -1.73 -33.52 -10.81
N ALA A 109 -1.59 -33.59 -12.14
CA ALA A 109 -0.61 -32.77 -12.87
C ALA A 109 -0.78 -31.27 -12.60
N ARG A 110 -2.02 -30.83 -12.34
CA ARG A 110 -2.32 -29.46 -11.94
C ARG A 110 -1.72 -29.10 -10.59
N ASP A 111 -1.72 -30.02 -9.62
CA ASP A 111 -1.14 -29.79 -8.29
C ASP A 111 0.37 -29.58 -8.38
N TYR A 112 1.05 -30.38 -9.19
CA TYR A 112 2.48 -30.19 -9.48
C TYR A 112 2.75 -28.84 -10.12
N GLN A 113 2.00 -28.48 -11.16
CA GLN A 113 2.16 -27.17 -11.82
C GLN A 113 1.92 -26.01 -10.84
N MET A 114 0.87 -26.12 -10.02
CA MET A 114 0.55 -25.15 -8.98
C MET A 114 1.70 -24.99 -7.99
N LEU A 115 2.26 -26.09 -7.49
CA LEU A 115 3.40 -26.07 -6.58
C LEU A 115 4.64 -25.46 -7.24
N THR A 116 4.98 -25.87 -8.47
CA THR A 116 6.11 -25.33 -9.23
C THR A 116 5.99 -23.82 -9.46
N ASP A 117 4.79 -23.34 -9.83
CA ASP A 117 4.58 -21.91 -10.06
C ASP A 117 4.67 -21.10 -8.77
N LEU A 118 4.16 -21.64 -7.65
CA LEU A 118 4.30 -21.01 -6.33
C LEU A 118 5.74 -20.99 -5.85
N SER A 119 6.48 -22.09 -6.02
CA SER A 119 7.90 -22.18 -5.64
C SER A 119 8.73 -21.17 -6.42
N LYS A 120 8.53 -21.06 -7.73
CA LYS A 120 9.18 -20.04 -8.56
C LYS A 120 8.78 -18.62 -8.20
N PHE A 121 7.54 -18.41 -7.76
CA PHE A 121 7.05 -17.08 -7.43
C PHE A 121 7.58 -16.58 -6.08
N TYR A 122 7.64 -17.45 -5.09
CA TYR A 122 8.09 -17.11 -3.73
C TYR A 122 9.56 -17.45 -3.48
N ASP A 123 10.29 -17.82 -4.54
CA ASP A 123 11.70 -18.26 -4.49
C ASP A 123 11.95 -19.35 -3.44
N ILE A 124 11.06 -20.35 -3.39
CA ILE A 124 11.14 -21.52 -2.52
C ILE A 124 11.90 -22.61 -3.26
N TRP A 125 13.22 -22.60 -3.14
CA TRP A 125 14.11 -23.63 -3.69
C TRP A 125 14.79 -24.36 -2.53
N ASP A 126 14.97 -25.68 -2.67
CA ASP A 126 15.70 -26.48 -1.69
C ASP A 126 17.21 -26.23 -1.86
N GLU A 127 17.77 -25.31 -1.07
CA GLU A 127 19.23 -25.08 -0.99
C GLU A 127 20.01 -26.37 -0.60
N ALA A 128 19.33 -27.40 -0.09
CA ALA A 128 19.93 -28.67 0.28
C ALA A 128 20.43 -29.50 -0.93
N ALA A 129 19.97 -29.21 -2.15
CA ALA A 129 20.36 -29.97 -3.35
C ALA A 129 21.76 -29.60 -3.90
N ASP A 130 22.31 -28.44 -3.52
CA ASP A 130 23.59 -27.94 -4.05
C ASP A 130 24.82 -28.75 -3.62
N THR A 131 24.66 -29.71 -2.71
CA THR A 131 25.77 -30.55 -2.22
C THR A 131 26.04 -31.80 -3.05
N SER A 132 25.25 -32.10 -4.10
CA SER A 132 25.45 -33.30 -4.92
C SER A 132 25.81 -32.92 -6.37
N GLN A 133 27.08 -32.59 -6.57
CA GLN A 133 27.71 -32.58 -7.90
C GLN A 133 27.64 -33.97 -8.54
N SER A 134 26.59 -34.31 -9.30
CA SER A 134 26.63 -35.28 -10.40
C SER A 134 25.25 -35.55 -11.00
N GLY A 135 25.02 -35.01 -12.20
CA GLY A 135 24.21 -35.65 -13.23
C GLY A 135 22.70 -35.42 -13.15
N GLU A 136 22.17 -34.58 -14.06
CA GLU A 136 20.84 -34.60 -14.70
C GLU A 136 19.60 -35.05 -13.90
N GLU A 137 19.63 -35.02 -12.57
CA GLU A 137 18.46 -35.24 -11.74
C GLU A 137 17.64 -33.95 -11.76
N GLU A 138 16.48 -34.02 -12.44
CA GLU A 138 15.45 -32.98 -12.38
C GLU A 138 15.33 -32.47 -10.94
N GLU A 139 15.57 -31.18 -10.76
CA GLU A 139 15.51 -30.46 -9.48
C GLU A 139 14.12 -30.65 -8.87
N LYS A 140 14.00 -31.71 -8.07
CA LYS A 140 12.72 -32.20 -7.58
C LYS A 140 12.41 -31.46 -6.30
N ILE A 141 11.51 -30.49 -6.41
CA ILE A 141 10.94 -29.78 -5.26
C ILE A 141 10.38 -30.81 -4.28
N ASP A 142 10.84 -30.80 -3.04
CA ASP A 142 10.20 -31.58 -1.98
C ASP A 142 8.84 -30.94 -1.66
N PRO A 143 7.71 -31.60 -1.99
CA PRO A 143 6.39 -31.00 -1.82
C PRO A 143 6.03 -30.77 -0.35
N GLU A 144 6.56 -31.58 0.57
CA GLU A 144 6.26 -31.42 1.99
C GLU A 144 6.94 -30.16 2.51
N ARG A 145 8.25 -30.01 2.23
CA ARG A 145 9.04 -28.84 2.60
C ARG A 145 8.55 -27.55 1.95
N ALA A 146 8.21 -27.59 0.67
CA ALA A 146 7.70 -26.43 -0.05
C ALA A 146 6.38 -25.93 0.55
N VAL A 147 5.48 -26.83 0.96
CA VAL A 147 4.21 -26.44 1.59
C VAL A 147 4.43 -25.89 3.00
N GLU A 148 5.39 -26.40 3.78
CA GLU A 148 5.77 -25.81 5.07
C GLU A 148 6.24 -24.35 4.92
N LEU A 149 7.10 -24.09 3.93
CA LEU A 149 7.59 -22.74 3.64
C LEU A 149 6.46 -21.83 3.12
N LEU A 150 5.57 -22.35 2.27
CA LEU A 150 4.38 -21.61 1.82
C LEU A 150 3.44 -21.28 2.99
N GLU A 151 3.27 -22.20 3.93
CA GLU A 151 2.48 -21.98 5.14
C GLU A 151 3.06 -20.83 5.99
N GLU A 152 4.37 -20.84 6.21
CA GLU A 152 5.07 -19.76 6.93
C GLU A 152 4.92 -18.41 6.20
N ILE A 153 5.20 -18.37 4.90
CA ILE A 153 5.12 -17.16 4.08
C ILE A 153 3.70 -16.59 4.15
N LEU A 154 2.69 -17.42 3.89
CA LEU A 154 1.28 -17.06 3.87
C LEU A 154 0.70 -16.77 5.26
N GLY A 155 1.42 -17.12 6.34
CA GLY A 155 1.02 -16.97 7.72
C GLY A 155 -0.18 -17.84 8.08
N LEU A 156 -0.18 -19.09 7.60
CA LEU A 156 -1.18 -20.08 7.94
C LEU A 156 -0.68 -20.93 9.12
N GLU A 157 -1.61 -21.53 9.86
CA GLU A 157 -1.27 -22.42 11.00
C GLU A 157 -2.14 -23.68 10.89
N GLU A 158 -1.54 -24.79 10.48
CA GLU A 158 -2.19 -26.07 10.22
C GLU A 158 -2.99 -26.56 11.41
N ASP A 159 -2.41 -26.43 12.61
CA ASP A 159 -3.02 -26.82 13.88
C ASP A 159 -4.39 -26.19 14.09
N ARG A 160 -4.62 -24.96 13.62
CA ARG A 160 -5.93 -24.29 13.75
C ARG A 160 -6.98 -24.97 12.90
N PHE A 161 -6.60 -25.42 11.70
CA PHE A 161 -7.50 -26.14 10.79
C PHE A 161 -7.77 -27.56 11.28
N ILE A 162 -6.75 -28.24 11.82
CA ILE A 162 -6.91 -29.56 12.46
C ILE A 162 -7.86 -29.46 13.65
N ALA A 163 -7.65 -28.51 14.56
CA ALA A 163 -8.52 -28.28 15.71
C ALA A 163 -9.96 -27.94 15.29
N PHE A 164 -10.12 -27.15 14.22
CA PHE A 164 -11.44 -26.85 13.67
C PHE A 164 -12.15 -28.10 13.14
N ARG A 165 -11.47 -28.95 12.36
CA ARG A 165 -12.05 -30.20 11.85
C ARG A 165 -12.45 -31.14 12.97
N ALA A 166 -11.56 -31.31 13.98
CA ALA A 166 -11.85 -32.13 15.14
C ALA A 166 -13.10 -31.63 15.90
N LYS A 167 -13.21 -30.31 16.10
CA LYS A 167 -14.39 -29.70 16.74
C LYS A 167 -15.66 -29.86 15.90
N ALA A 168 -15.57 -29.71 14.58
CA ALA A 168 -16.70 -29.89 13.69
C ALA A 168 -17.20 -31.35 13.70
N GLN A 169 -16.28 -32.31 13.76
CA GLN A 169 -16.61 -33.73 13.88
C GLN A 169 -17.30 -34.05 15.20
N GLN A 170 -16.77 -33.54 16.33
CA GLN A 170 -17.42 -33.69 17.64
C GLN A 170 -18.86 -33.16 17.65
N LEU A 171 -19.13 -32.03 16.99
CA LEU A 171 -20.49 -31.49 16.88
C LEU A 171 -21.40 -32.32 15.97
N ALA A 172 -20.84 -32.93 14.91
CA ALA A 172 -21.60 -33.85 14.07
C ALA A 172 -21.99 -35.13 14.84
N ASP A 173 -21.08 -35.64 15.68
CA ASP A 173 -21.29 -36.84 16.49
C ASP A 173 -22.29 -36.61 17.65
N GLN A 174 -22.39 -35.37 18.15
CA GLN A 174 -23.39 -35.01 19.18
C GLN A 174 -24.83 -35.05 18.65
N GLY A 175 -25.02 -35.22 17.34
CA GLY A 175 -26.32 -35.20 16.69
C GLY A 175 -26.96 -33.81 16.73
N PRO A 176 -28.05 -33.58 15.96
CA PRO A 176 -28.84 -32.38 16.12
C PRO A 176 -29.38 -32.39 17.55
N LEU A 177 -28.93 -31.46 18.41
CA LEU A 177 -29.57 -31.23 19.70
C LEU A 177 -31.06 -31.07 19.40
N ALA A 178 -31.84 -32.08 19.79
CA ALA A 178 -33.26 -32.15 19.53
C ALA A 178 -33.83 -30.82 20.02
N GLY A 179 -34.28 -30.02 19.06
CA GLY A 179 -34.66 -28.63 19.32
C GLY A 179 -35.53 -28.60 20.55
N GLU A 180 -35.01 -28.00 21.61
CA GLU A 180 -35.78 -27.60 22.76
C GLU A 180 -36.89 -26.75 22.15
N LYS A 181 -38.07 -27.35 22.00
CA LYS A 181 -39.25 -26.72 21.46
C LYS A 181 -39.44 -25.54 22.38
N ARG A 182 -38.99 -24.35 21.93
CA ARG A 182 -39.36 -23.09 22.53
C ARG A 182 -40.87 -23.08 22.45
N ASP A 183 -41.51 -23.51 23.52
CA ASP A 183 -42.91 -23.30 23.75
C ASP A 183 -43.11 -21.80 23.53
N ARG A 184 -43.71 -21.49 22.39
CA ARG A 184 -44.34 -20.20 22.18
C ARG A 184 -45.27 -20.04 23.38
N LEU A 185 -44.89 -19.21 24.33
CA LEU A 185 -45.79 -18.66 25.32
C LEU A 185 -46.93 -17.99 24.53
N VAL A 186 -48.03 -18.75 24.41
CA VAL A 186 -49.34 -18.29 24.01
C VAL A 186 -49.82 -17.41 25.17
N THR A 187 -49.55 -16.11 25.10
CA THR A 187 -50.34 -15.13 25.84
C THR A 187 -51.64 -14.95 25.08
N SER A 188 -52.68 -15.68 25.50
CA SER A 188 -54.04 -15.47 24.99
C SER A 188 -54.79 -14.45 25.85
N SER A 189 -55.25 -13.40 25.16
CA SER A 189 -56.52 -12.68 25.30
C SER A 189 -56.92 -12.03 26.64
N SER A 190 -56.89 -10.69 26.64
CA SER A 190 -58.00 -9.86 27.12
C SER A 190 -58.27 -8.76 26.07
N THR A 191 -59.34 -9.01 25.31
CA THR A 191 -60.23 -8.13 24.54
C THR A 191 -59.88 -6.64 24.41
N GLY A 192 -59.72 -6.19 23.16
CA GLY A 192 -59.84 -4.77 22.78
C GLY A 192 -59.14 -4.39 21.48
N GLU A 193 -59.67 -4.81 20.32
CA GLU A 193 -59.46 -4.07 19.05
C GLU A 193 -60.52 -2.95 18.96
N PRO A 194 -60.27 -1.81 18.27
CA PRO A 194 -59.67 -1.79 16.94
C PRO A 194 -58.65 -0.66 16.67
N GLN A 195 -57.64 -0.94 15.85
CA GLN A 195 -57.39 -0.26 14.56
C GLN A 195 -55.92 -0.35 14.09
N PRO A 196 -55.69 -0.43 12.77
CA PRO A 196 -54.37 -0.55 12.18
C PRO A 196 -53.76 0.83 11.90
N GLN A 197 -52.90 1.33 12.79
CA GLN A 197 -52.03 2.45 12.45
C GLN A 197 -50.78 1.93 11.71
N ARG A 198 -50.86 1.99 10.37
CA ARG A 198 -49.67 2.00 9.49
C ARG A 198 -48.72 3.09 9.98
N ARG A 199 -47.64 2.70 10.67
CA ARG A 199 -46.47 3.56 10.83
C ARG A 199 -45.81 3.69 9.45
N LYS A 200 -46.22 4.73 8.73
CA LYS A 200 -45.42 5.29 7.64
C LYS A 200 -44.05 5.61 8.23
N LEU A 201 -42.98 5.03 7.66
CA LEU A 201 -41.66 5.63 7.75
C LEU A 201 -41.80 7.05 7.22
N GLN A 202 -41.79 8.02 8.12
CA GLN A 202 -41.55 9.40 7.77
C GLN A 202 -40.04 9.52 7.57
N THR A 203 -39.64 9.64 6.30
CA THR A 203 -38.39 10.26 5.91
C THR A 203 -38.44 11.70 6.44
N ALA A 204 -37.82 11.92 7.61
CA ALA A 204 -37.53 13.27 8.08
C ALA A 204 -36.25 13.73 7.38
N GLU A 205 -36.45 14.51 6.31
CA GLU A 205 -35.54 15.61 6.02
C GLU A 205 -35.52 16.56 7.22
N GLN A 206 -34.37 16.65 7.87
CA GLN A 206 -33.93 17.75 8.72
C GLN A 206 -32.43 17.47 8.92
N GLY A 207 -31.51 18.35 8.57
CA GLY A 207 -31.57 19.79 8.67
C GLY A 207 -30.22 20.17 9.27
N SER A 208 -29.55 21.09 8.61
CA SER A 208 -28.20 21.57 8.91
C SER A 208 -27.97 21.87 10.40
N PRO A 209 -26.82 21.51 10.98
CA PRO A 209 -26.45 22.03 12.31
C PRO A 209 -26.08 23.51 12.18
N THR A 210 -27.07 24.36 12.46
CA THR A 210 -26.87 25.78 12.77
C THR A 210 -26.34 25.88 14.19
N VAL A 211 -25.17 26.51 14.29
CA VAL A 211 -24.43 26.86 15.51
C VAL A 211 -25.23 27.85 16.36
N PRO A 212 -25.35 27.69 17.69
CA PRO A 212 -25.77 28.77 18.55
C PRO A 212 -24.56 29.64 18.94
N PHE A 213 -24.59 30.88 18.46
CA PHE A 213 -23.69 31.97 18.85
C PHE A 213 -24.43 32.90 19.82
N SER A 214 -23.82 33.18 20.96
CA SER A 214 -24.08 34.31 21.85
C SER A 214 -22.82 34.46 22.70
N GLN A 215 -22.16 35.60 22.88
CA GLN A 215 -22.35 37.00 22.52
C GLN A 215 -20.96 37.66 22.58
N THR A 216 -20.79 38.73 21.82
CA THR A 216 -19.64 39.66 21.74
C THR A 216 -19.40 40.43 23.05
N PRO A 217 -18.22 41.06 23.26
CA PRO A 217 -17.97 42.42 22.72
C PRO A 217 -16.61 42.51 22.00
N SER A 218 -16.54 43.04 20.77
CA SER A 218 -16.30 44.46 20.46
C SER A 218 -14.97 45.01 21.00
N ARG A 219 -13.94 45.10 20.15
CA ARG A 219 -13.17 46.34 19.89
C ARG A 219 -12.18 46.18 18.72
N ALA A 220 -12.10 47.22 17.89
CA ALA A 220 -11.39 47.36 16.61
C ALA A 220 -9.85 47.23 16.65
N PRO A 221 -9.19 47.04 15.48
CA PRO A 221 -7.73 46.96 15.36
C PRO A 221 -7.07 48.31 15.05
N PRO A 222 -5.78 48.50 15.39
CA PRO A 222 -4.90 49.38 14.64
C PRO A 222 -3.82 48.52 13.94
N ARG A 223 -3.74 48.54 12.61
CA ARG A 223 -3.04 49.51 11.76
C ARG A 223 -1.52 49.46 11.94
N ALA A 224 -0.86 48.98 10.89
CA ALA A 224 0.59 48.98 10.71
C ALA A 224 1.21 50.37 10.85
N GLN A 225 2.43 50.42 11.40
CA GLN A 225 3.42 51.46 11.13
C GLN A 225 4.80 50.83 10.97
N ILE A 226 5.48 51.32 9.93
CA ILE A 226 6.88 51.10 9.58
C ILE A 226 7.65 52.32 10.13
N THR A 227 8.79 52.10 10.80
CA THR A 227 9.95 53.00 10.95
C THR A 227 11.13 52.12 11.38
N SER A 228 12.20 51.94 10.60
CA SER A 228 13.40 52.76 10.44
C SER A 228 14.26 52.93 11.72
N ASP A 229 15.53 52.55 11.59
CA ASP A 229 16.73 52.83 12.40
C ASP A 229 17.14 51.91 13.57
N GLY A 230 18.39 51.44 13.47
CA GLY A 230 19.40 51.61 14.54
C GLY A 230 19.65 50.45 15.52
N THR A 231 20.68 49.67 15.22
CA THR A 231 21.57 48.82 16.06
C THR A 231 21.75 49.22 17.56
N PRO A 232 22.39 48.39 18.42
CA PRO A 232 22.00 47.12 19.05
C PRO A 232 21.96 47.21 20.61
N ALA A 233 21.48 46.17 21.31
CA ALA A 233 21.80 45.97 22.73
C ALA A 233 21.83 44.47 23.12
N VAL A 234 22.98 44.07 23.70
CA VAL A 234 23.24 42.83 24.45
C VAL A 234 23.11 43.16 25.95
N PRO A 235 22.44 42.33 26.78
CA PRO A 235 23.17 41.47 27.74
C PRO A 235 22.51 40.08 27.91
N SER A 236 23.26 38.98 27.87
CA SER A 236 24.01 38.35 28.97
C SER A 236 23.14 37.62 30.01
N GLY A 237 23.39 36.31 30.13
CA GLY A 237 23.39 35.60 31.41
C GLY A 237 22.13 34.84 31.79
N GLY A 238 22.20 33.51 31.78
CA GLY A 238 21.27 32.68 32.54
C GLY A 238 21.06 31.28 31.99
N SER A 239 22.01 30.38 32.21
CA SER A 239 21.72 28.93 32.21
C SER A 239 20.91 28.58 33.45
N PRO A 240 19.90 27.71 33.30
CA PRO A 240 19.71 26.69 34.32
C PRO A 240 19.60 25.30 33.70
N THR A 241 20.51 24.44 34.14
CA THR A 241 20.41 22.98 34.12
C THR A 241 19.08 22.53 34.73
N VAL A 242 18.31 21.73 33.98
CA VAL A 242 17.22 20.91 34.53
C VAL A 242 17.48 19.43 34.21
N PRO A 243 17.28 18.52 35.17
CA PRO A 243 17.53 17.09 34.99
C PRO A 243 16.41 16.42 34.21
N PHE A 244 16.82 15.67 33.19
CA PHE A 244 15.99 14.82 32.35
C PHE A 244 15.48 13.61 33.15
N THR A 245 14.16 13.53 33.33
CA THR A 245 13.45 12.29 33.69
C THR A 245 12.31 12.13 32.71
N GLU A 246 12.52 11.34 31.65
CA GLU A 246 11.45 10.93 30.75
C GLU A 246 11.01 9.50 31.06
N THR A 247 9.77 9.40 31.51
CA THR A 247 8.92 8.22 31.41
C THR A 247 8.44 8.06 29.95
N PRO A 248 8.37 6.84 29.39
CA PRO A 248 7.96 6.66 28.01
C PRO A 248 6.44 6.83 27.88
N THR A 249 6.03 7.88 27.18
CA THR A 249 4.63 8.07 26.78
C THR A 249 4.34 7.24 25.53
N ARG A 250 3.38 6.32 25.70
CA ARG A 250 2.75 5.46 24.70
C ARG A 250 2.19 6.29 23.52
N VAL A 251 2.86 6.25 22.38
CA VAL A 251 2.36 6.84 21.12
C VAL A 251 1.38 5.86 20.47
N ASN A 252 0.20 6.40 20.12
CA ASN A 252 -0.92 5.70 19.51
C ASN A 252 -0.84 5.86 17.97
N PRO A 253 -0.64 4.79 17.18
CA PRO A 253 -0.52 4.89 15.73
C PRO A 253 -1.87 4.65 15.05
N GLU A 254 -2.80 5.58 15.17
CA GLU A 254 -3.94 5.64 14.25
C GLU A 254 -4.14 7.06 13.74
N ARG A 255 -4.23 7.17 12.40
CA ARG A 255 -4.59 8.33 11.56
C ARG A 255 -3.45 9.11 10.91
N LEU A 256 -2.88 8.51 9.87
CA LEU A 256 -2.43 9.25 8.69
C LEU A 256 -2.95 8.55 7.42
N LEU A 257 -4.24 8.77 7.11
CA LEU A 257 -4.79 8.53 5.78
C LEU A 257 -4.43 9.72 4.89
N ILE A 258 -3.29 9.66 4.20
CA ILE A 258 -2.98 10.63 3.14
C ILE A 258 -3.68 10.15 1.87
N THR A 259 -4.83 10.77 1.56
CA THR A 259 -5.53 10.58 0.28
C THR A 259 -4.86 11.44 -0.78
N LEU A 260 -3.86 10.87 -1.48
CA LEU A 260 -3.25 11.53 -2.64
C LEU A 260 -4.16 11.34 -3.85
N THR A 261 -5.02 12.32 -4.12
CA THR A 261 -5.87 12.35 -5.32
C THR A 261 -4.99 12.61 -6.54
N MET A 262 -4.70 11.57 -7.33
CA MET A 262 -4.01 11.72 -8.61
C MET A 262 -4.96 12.32 -9.64
N ALA A 263 -4.71 13.56 -10.05
CA ALA A 263 -5.38 14.19 -11.18
C ALA A 263 -5.10 13.41 -12.47
N ALA A 264 -6.15 13.16 -13.25
CA ALA A 264 -6.08 12.41 -14.51
C ALA A 264 -5.18 13.12 -15.54
N PRO A 265 -4.35 12.37 -16.29
CA PRO A 265 -3.51 12.96 -17.34
C PRO A 265 -4.36 13.44 -18.53
N PRO A 266 -3.98 14.55 -19.19
CA PRO A 266 -4.72 15.07 -20.34
C PRO A 266 -4.68 14.10 -21.54
N PRO A 267 -5.73 14.09 -22.37
CA PRO A 267 -5.82 13.21 -23.54
C PRO A 267 -4.75 13.55 -24.58
N ARG A 268 -4.07 12.52 -25.09
CA ARG A 268 -3.08 12.65 -26.17
C ARG A 268 -3.77 13.01 -27.50
N PRO A 269 -3.16 13.85 -28.36
CA PRO A 269 -3.69 14.14 -29.68
C PRO A 269 -3.69 12.88 -30.56
N ARG A 270 -4.81 12.63 -31.25
CA ARG A 270 -4.97 11.60 -32.28
C ARG A 270 -4.02 11.88 -33.44
N SER A 271 -3.10 10.94 -33.70
CA SER A 271 -2.32 10.90 -34.94
C SER A 271 -3.25 10.43 -36.06
N THR A 272 -3.60 11.35 -36.96
CA THR A 272 -4.24 11.07 -38.24
C THR A 272 -3.16 10.56 -39.20
N ILE A 273 -3.19 9.26 -39.50
CA ILE A 273 -2.43 8.67 -40.60
C ILE A 273 -3.23 8.95 -41.88
N PRO A 274 -2.65 9.56 -42.93
CA PRO A 274 -3.31 9.67 -44.22
C PRO A 274 -3.21 8.34 -44.98
N ASP A 275 -4.37 7.80 -45.35
CA ASP A 275 -4.49 6.78 -46.39
C ASP A 275 -3.91 7.32 -47.70
N SER A 276 -2.85 6.68 -48.19
CA SER A 276 -2.38 6.84 -49.56
C SER A 276 -2.79 5.60 -50.36
N GLN A 277 -3.75 5.81 -51.26
CA GLN A 277 -4.11 4.91 -52.35
C GLN A 277 -3.07 4.95 -53.48
N ALA A 278 -3.30 4.05 -54.46
CA ALA A 278 -2.78 3.96 -55.83
C ALA A 278 -1.63 2.93 -55.98
N GLU A 279 -1.92 1.74 -56.51
CA GLU A 279 -2.06 1.39 -57.96
C GLU A 279 -0.73 1.34 -58.70
N THR A 280 -0.37 0.14 -59.18
CA THR A 280 0.11 -0.21 -60.55
C THR A 280 0.33 -1.72 -60.56
N ALA A 281 -0.50 -2.53 -61.23
CA ALA A 281 -0.53 -2.84 -62.67
C ALA A 281 0.65 -3.70 -63.18
N SER A 282 0.29 -4.91 -63.63
CA SER A 282 0.87 -5.77 -64.69
C SER A 282 2.38 -5.89 -64.91
N SER A 283 2.92 -7.09 -64.68
CA SER A 283 3.31 -8.05 -65.74
C SER A 283 3.68 -9.40 -65.13
#